data_AF-A0A8J4WVZ8-F1
#
_entry.id   AF-A0A8J4WVZ8-F1
#
_cell.length_a   1.000
_cell.length_b   1.000
_cell.length_c   1.000
_cell.angle_alpha   90.00
_cell.angle_beta   90.00
_cell.angle_gamma   90.00
#
_symmetry.space_group_name_H-M   'P 1'
#
loop_
_entity.id
_entity.type
_entity.pdbx_description
1 polymer ?
#
loop_
_entity_poly.entity_id
_entity_poly.type
_entity_poly.pdbx_seq_one_letter_code
_entity_poly.pdbx_strand_id
1 'polypeptide(L)'
;MNNDPEDFRSDIYSLGATLFHAIAGKPPIEASTNSATALLELKQQPLDLQATVPDVSVPTAEVLQRMIAADPAQRFSSYDDLVAELERAWRELELDDAISGGETRRRRWPSALSRFTRRRFEALSGVLRWHRRLPLFIRVALPAVLAAGILFVIARSTGWLDRGQWNKALANYRGQVALYQFAQAAEGIRNVKLIGAYYKPAKEVAEKRAQFMSEWKNTLIDDLNRAHFSRALADSSGAQYTGIVSATDEGLTMKLPYGIAWITWDKLSPKEILAVSKSFIDPVARGAADRQWSCAVFASETGQTEAARELAEAAARAKPEYMEQISVLFPGMSQAP
;
A
#
# COMPACT_ATOMS: atom_id res chain seq x y z
N MET A 1 33.97 24.29 -15.70
CA MET A 1 32.65 23.94 -15.13
C MET A 1 31.67 24.12 -16.26
N ASN A 2 31.21 23.02 -16.88
CA ASN A 2 30.16 23.11 -17.89
C ASN A 2 28.84 23.26 -17.14
N ASN A 3 28.14 24.37 -17.43
CA ASN A 3 26.87 24.77 -16.84
C ASN A 3 25.72 24.06 -17.58
N ASP A 4 25.73 22.73 -17.56
CA ASP A 4 24.58 21.97 -18.08
C ASP A 4 23.45 22.01 -17.04
N PRO A 5 22.18 22.17 -17.46
CA PRO A 5 21.05 22.23 -16.55
C PRO A 5 20.98 20.96 -15.68
N GLU A 6 20.70 21.15 -14.40
CA GLU A 6 20.66 20.10 -13.38
C GLU A 6 19.57 19.06 -13.74
N ASP A 7 19.99 17.91 -14.25
CA ASP A 7 19.10 16.84 -14.70
C ASP A 7 18.77 15.89 -13.53
N PHE A 8 17.48 15.61 -13.31
CA PHE A 8 16.96 14.66 -12.30
C PHE A 8 17.56 13.25 -12.46
N ARG A 9 18.06 12.91 -13.66
CA ARG A 9 18.80 11.67 -13.92
C ARG A 9 20.13 11.58 -13.18
N SER A 10 20.62 12.69 -12.61
CA SER A 10 21.79 12.73 -11.72
C SER A 10 21.48 12.16 -10.34
N ASP A 11 20.26 12.36 -9.85
CA ASP A 11 19.80 11.76 -8.59
C ASP A 11 19.62 10.25 -8.72
N ILE A 12 19.08 9.80 -9.85
CA ILE A 12 18.94 8.37 -10.19
C ILE A 12 20.31 7.67 -10.18
N TYR A 13 21.33 8.32 -10.75
CA TYR A 13 22.71 7.82 -10.74
C TYR A 13 23.26 7.70 -9.31
N SER A 14 23.08 8.74 -8.50
CA SER A 14 23.60 8.78 -7.13
C SER A 14 22.92 7.74 -6.23
N LEU A 15 21.62 7.53 -6.40
CA LEU A 15 20.86 6.47 -5.73
C LEU A 15 21.33 5.08 -6.17
N GLY A 16 21.48 4.84 -7.48
CA GLY A 16 21.94 3.56 -8.03
C GLY A 16 23.34 3.21 -7.53
N ALA A 17 24.25 4.18 -7.50
CA ALA A 17 25.60 4.00 -6.97
C ALA A 17 25.61 3.67 -5.47
N THR A 18 24.69 4.26 -4.70
CA THR A 18 24.52 3.97 -3.27
C THR A 18 24.01 2.56 -3.04
N LEU A 19 23.00 2.13 -3.80
CA LEU A 19 22.44 0.78 -3.74
C LEU A 19 23.46 -0.28 -4.18
N PHE A 20 24.17 -0.03 -5.28
CA PHE A 20 25.28 -0.87 -5.73
C PHE A 20 26.31 -1.06 -4.61
N HIS A 21 26.71 0.04 -3.95
CA HIS A 21 27.65 -0.03 -2.84
C HIS A 21 27.09 -0.81 -1.64
N ALA A 22 25.82 -0.63 -1.29
CA ALA A 22 25.20 -1.37 -0.20
C ALA A 22 25.18 -2.89 -0.47
N ILE A 23 24.98 -3.30 -1.72
CA ILE A 23 24.89 -4.71 -2.13
C ILE A 23 26.28 -5.32 -2.36
N ALA A 24 27.14 -4.64 -3.10
CA ALA A 24 28.47 -5.13 -3.49
C ALA A 24 29.56 -4.89 -2.43
N GLY A 25 29.31 -4.03 -1.43
CA GLY A 25 30.28 -3.65 -0.40
C GLY A 25 31.42 -2.73 -0.88
N LYS A 26 31.48 -2.44 -2.19
CA LYS A 26 32.42 -1.51 -2.84
C LYS A 26 31.64 -0.56 -3.77
N PRO A 27 32.07 0.71 -3.91
CA PRO A 27 31.41 1.64 -4.81
C PRO A 27 31.61 1.18 -6.27
N PRO A 28 30.72 1.60 -7.18
CA PRO A 28 30.86 1.25 -8.59
C PRO A 28 32.13 1.82 -9.22
N ILE A 29 32.62 2.96 -8.71
CA ILE A 29 33.83 3.62 -9.18
C ILE A 29 34.67 4.02 -7.96
N GLU A 30 35.93 3.60 -7.94
CA GLU A 30 36.89 4.04 -6.94
C GLU A 30 37.53 5.35 -7.40
N ALA A 31 37.02 6.47 -6.87
CA ALA A 31 37.52 7.81 -7.20
C ALA A 31 38.88 8.07 -6.54
N SER A 32 39.97 7.60 -7.15
CA SER A 32 41.33 7.97 -6.77
C SER A 32 41.80 9.30 -7.42
N THR A 33 41.03 9.85 -8.36
CA THR A 33 41.46 10.97 -9.23
C THR A 33 40.36 12.02 -9.41
N ASN A 34 40.72 13.32 -9.32
CA ASN A 34 39.80 14.47 -9.44
C ASN A 34 39.62 14.99 -10.88
N SER A 35 40.03 14.23 -11.90
CA SER A 35 39.90 14.63 -13.31
C SER A 35 38.56 14.18 -13.89
N ALA A 36 37.80 15.10 -14.49
CA ALA A 36 36.49 14.82 -15.07
C ALA A 36 36.56 13.83 -16.24
N THR A 37 37.64 13.87 -17.05
CA THR A 37 37.87 12.91 -18.14
C THR A 37 38.18 11.52 -17.62
N ALA A 38 39.00 11.40 -16.58
CA ALA A 38 39.29 10.11 -15.95
C ALA A 38 38.06 9.50 -15.28
N LEU A 39 37.20 10.32 -14.66
CA LEU A 39 35.93 9.85 -14.08
C LEU A 39 34.95 9.37 -15.15
N LEU A 40 34.90 10.02 -16.31
CA LEU A 40 34.05 9.60 -17.42
C LEU A 40 34.52 8.25 -18.00
N GLU A 41 35.83 8.07 -18.16
CA GLU A 41 36.45 6.83 -18.63
C GLU A 41 36.21 5.67 -17.64
N LEU A 42 36.28 5.94 -16.34
CA LEU A 42 35.93 4.97 -15.29
C LEU A 42 34.43 4.63 -15.28
N LYS A 43 33.54 5.59 -15.59
CA LYS A 43 32.09 5.36 -15.71
C LYS A 43 31.72 4.47 -16.89
N GLN A 44 32.53 4.47 -17.95
CA GLN A 44 32.28 3.69 -19.16
C GLN A 44 32.70 2.22 -19.04
N GLN A 45 33.33 1.82 -17.93
CA GLN A 45 33.67 0.42 -17.71
C GLN A 45 32.41 -0.41 -17.43
N PRO A 46 32.23 -1.56 -18.12
CA PRO A 46 31.06 -2.39 -17.92
C PRO A 46 31.07 -2.94 -16.49
N LEU A 47 30.07 -2.53 -15.70
CA LEU A 47 29.90 -2.98 -14.33
C LEU A 47 28.94 -4.15 -14.30
N ASP A 48 29.47 -5.34 -14.04
CA ASP A 48 28.68 -6.56 -13.86
C ASP A 48 28.46 -6.80 -12.36
N LEU A 49 27.24 -6.53 -11.90
CA LEU A 49 26.86 -6.73 -10.51
C LEU A 49 26.78 -8.22 -10.15
N GLN A 50 26.39 -9.09 -11.08
CA GLN A 50 26.30 -10.53 -10.82
C GLN A 50 27.69 -11.17 -10.72
N ALA A 51 28.67 -10.68 -11.48
CA ALA A 51 30.06 -11.08 -11.30
C ALA A 51 30.61 -10.71 -9.90
N THR A 52 30.09 -9.64 -9.29
CA THR A 52 30.50 -9.19 -7.95
C THR A 52 29.69 -9.83 -6.82
N VAL A 53 28.39 -10.05 -7.03
CA VAL A 53 27.46 -10.66 -6.07
C VAL A 53 26.55 -11.65 -6.81
N PRO A 54 26.96 -12.93 -6.92
CA PRO A 54 26.20 -13.95 -7.66
C PRO A 54 24.82 -14.28 -7.10
N ASP A 55 24.55 -13.87 -5.86
CA ASP A 55 23.26 -14.08 -5.18
C ASP A 55 22.21 -12.99 -5.51
N VAL A 56 22.56 -11.97 -6.29
CA VAL A 56 21.61 -10.93 -6.74
C VAL A 56 20.77 -11.45 -7.90
N SER A 57 19.46 -11.21 -7.88
CA SER A 57 18.59 -11.60 -8.99
C SER A 57 18.89 -10.78 -10.25
N VAL A 58 18.78 -11.42 -11.41
CA VAL A 58 18.98 -10.79 -12.74
C VAL A 58 18.21 -9.48 -12.90
N PRO A 59 16.91 -9.41 -12.55
CA PRO A 59 16.13 -8.18 -12.71
C PRO A 59 16.65 -7.03 -11.83
N THR A 60 17.12 -7.35 -10.62
CA THR A 60 17.70 -6.35 -9.72
C THR A 60 19.03 -5.81 -10.27
N ALA A 61 19.84 -6.68 -10.86
CA ALA A 61 21.10 -6.28 -11.49
C ALA A 61 20.88 -5.37 -12.70
N GLU A 62 19.89 -5.67 -13.54
CA GLU A 62 19.54 -4.88 -14.72
C GLU A 62 19.09 -3.47 -14.34
N VAL A 63 18.21 -3.36 -13.34
CA VAL A 63 17.73 -2.05 -12.85
C VAL A 63 18.90 -1.22 -12.32
N LEU A 64 19.76 -1.80 -11.47
CA LEU A 64 20.92 -1.10 -10.93
C LEU A 64 21.92 -0.68 -12.00
N GLN A 65 22.16 -1.54 -13.00
CA GLN A 65 23.04 -1.24 -14.12
C GLN A 65 22.51 -0.07 -14.95
N ARG A 66 21.21 -0.01 -15.18
CA ARG A 66 20.55 1.10 -15.88
C ARG A 66 20.58 2.40 -15.08
N MET A 67 20.43 2.34 -13.75
CA MET A 67 20.54 3.52 -12.87
C MET A 67 21.94 4.15 -12.93
N ILE A 68 22.99 3.32 -12.96
CA ILE A 68 24.40 3.78 -12.95
C ILE A 68 25.01 3.96 -14.34
N ALA A 69 24.20 3.96 -15.41
CA ALA A 69 24.68 4.14 -16.77
C ALA A 69 25.49 5.45 -16.93
N ALA A 70 26.59 5.38 -17.68
CA ALA A 70 27.47 6.54 -17.92
C ALA A 70 26.72 7.66 -18.65
N ASP A 71 25.97 7.29 -19.69
CA ASP A 71 25.12 8.19 -20.46
C ASP A 71 23.78 8.43 -19.74
N PRO A 72 23.43 9.68 -19.39
CA PRO A 72 22.12 10.02 -18.84
C PRO A 72 20.96 9.59 -19.75
N ALA A 73 21.13 9.53 -21.08
CA ALA A 73 20.08 9.09 -22.00
C ALA A 73 19.71 7.61 -21.87
N GLN A 74 20.62 6.79 -21.33
CA GLN A 74 20.41 5.36 -21.12
C GLN A 74 19.75 5.06 -19.76
N ARG A 75 19.66 6.06 -18.87
CA ARG A 75 18.99 5.95 -17.57
C ARG A 75 17.47 6.02 -17.73
N PHE A 76 16.75 5.91 -16.62
CA PHE A 76 15.31 6.06 -16.60
C PHE A 76 14.88 7.49 -16.97
N SER A 77 13.86 7.57 -17.82
CA SER A 77 13.28 8.82 -18.31
C SER A 77 12.42 9.54 -17.28
N SER A 78 11.98 8.85 -16.23
CA SER A 78 11.18 9.40 -15.14
C SER A 78 11.40 8.61 -13.84
N TYR A 79 10.98 9.17 -12.71
CA TYR A 79 10.94 8.44 -11.44
C TYR A 79 9.90 7.31 -11.44
N ASP A 80 8.79 7.48 -12.17
CA ASP A 80 7.74 6.48 -12.28
C ASP A 80 8.24 5.24 -13.02
N ASP A 81 9.02 5.43 -14.10
CA ASP A 81 9.65 4.33 -14.84
C ASP A 81 10.62 3.54 -13.94
N LEU A 82 11.39 4.24 -13.10
CA LEU A 82 12.30 3.63 -12.14
C LEU A 82 11.54 2.82 -11.07
N VAL A 83 10.46 3.38 -10.52
CA VAL A 83 9.65 2.73 -9.48
C VAL A 83 8.97 1.49 -10.04
N ALA A 84 8.38 1.57 -11.23
CA ALA A 84 7.71 0.44 -11.89
C ALA A 84 8.67 -0.74 -12.12
N GLU A 85 9.91 -0.45 -12.53
CA GLU A 85 10.93 -1.48 -12.77
C GLU A 85 11.48 -2.08 -11.47
N LEU A 86 11.62 -1.27 -10.40
CA LEU A 86 11.95 -1.78 -9.07
C LEU A 86 10.83 -2.69 -8.50
N GLU A 87 9.57 -2.31 -8.70
CA GLU A 87 8.42 -3.13 -8.31
C GLU A 87 8.30 -4.42 -9.14
N ARG A 88 8.69 -4.38 -10.43
CA ARG A 88 8.79 -5.59 -11.26
C ARG A 88 9.86 -6.53 -10.70
N ALA A 89 11.07 -6.03 -10.46
CA ALA A 89 12.16 -6.80 -9.89
C ALA A 89 11.82 -7.38 -8.51
N TRP A 90 11.06 -6.65 -7.69
CA TRP A 90 10.57 -7.13 -6.40
C TRP A 90 9.56 -8.28 -6.52
N ARG A 91 8.58 -8.15 -7.42
CA ARG A 91 7.56 -9.20 -7.64
C ARG A 91 8.17 -10.49 -8.18
N GLU A 92 9.15 -10.40 -9.06
CA GLU A 92 9.85 -11.58 -9.58
C GLU A 92 10.64 -12.30 -8.47
N LEU A 93 11.23 -11.56 -7.53
CA LEU A 93 11.86 -12.15 -6.33
C LEU A 93 10.85 -12.88 -5.43
N GLU A 94 9.66 -12.30 -5.23
CA GLU A 94 8.60 -12.95 -4.43
C GLU A 94 8.05 -14.22 -5.12
N LEU A 95 7.93 -14.20 -6.45
CA LEU A 95 7.50 -15.34 -7.25
C LEU A 95 8.54 -16.48 -7.25
N ASP A 96 9.83 -16.16 -7.37
CA ASP A 96 10.91 -17.15 -7.26
C ASP A 96 10.96 -17.81 -5.87
N ASP A 97 10.76 -17.03 -4.81
CA ASP A 97 10.68 -17.54 -3.43
C ASP A 97 9.41 -18.41 -3.21
N ALA A 98 8.30 -18.13 -3.91
CA ALA A 98 7.07 -18.91 -3.84
C ALA A 98 7.10 -20.22 -4.64
N ILE A 99 7.73 -20.22 -5.83
CA ILE A 99 7.86 -21.39 -6.71
C ILE A 99 8.89 -22.39 -6.17
N SER A 100 9.92 -21.90 -5.47
CA SER A 100 10.97 -22.73 -4.86
C SER A 100 10.53 -23.55 -3.63
N GLY A 101 9.23 -23.53 -3.30
CA GLY A 101 8.59 -24.56 -2.47
C GLY A 101 9.25 -24.85 -1.13
N GLY A 102 9.50 -23.83 -0.29
CA GLY A 102 9.81 -24.03 1.14
C GLY A 102 11.08 -24.83 1.48
N GLU A 103 11.86 -25.28 0.51
CA GLU A 103 13.16 -25.88 0.74
C GLU A 103 14.17 -24.74 0.85
N THR A 104 14.27 -24.22 2.07
CA THR A 104 15.21 -23.19 2.51
C THR A 104 16.53 -23.20 1.73
N ARG A 105 16.66 -22.31 0.73
CA ARG A 105 17.93 -21.63 0.48
C ARG A 105 18.13 -20.79 1.74
N ARG A 106 18.67 -21.41 2.79
CA ARG A 106 19.19 -20.71 3.97
C ARG A 106 20.02 -19.56 3.40
N ARG A 107 19.45 -18.35 3.43
CA ARG A 107 20.14 -17.11 3.13
C ARG A 107 21.18 -16.92 4.22
N ARG A 108 22.26 -17.70 4.12
CA ARG A 108 23.46 -17.58 4.93
C ARG A 108 24.08 -16.29 4.46
N TRP A 109 23.72 -15.20 5.13
CA TRP A 109 24.45 -13.95 5.08
C TRP A 109 25.94 -14.30 5.12
N PRO A 110 26.71 -14.05 4.05
CA PRO A 110 28.13 -14.29 4.10
C PRO A 110 28.69 -13.41 5.22
N SER A 111 29.64 -13.95 5.97
CA SER A 111 30.47 -13.26 6.97
C SER A 111 31.29 -12.08 6.41
N ALA A 112 30.88 -11.47 5.30
CA ALA A 112 31.43 -10.24 4.75
C ALA A 112 31.01 -9.01 5.57
N LEU A 113 29.86 -9.04 6.25
CA LEU A 113 29.43 -7.95 7.14
C LEU A 113 30.26 -7.83 8.42
N SER A 114 30.96 -8.89 8.85
CA SER A 114 31.91 -8.80 9.98
C SER A 114 33.29 -8.25 9.58
N ARG A 115 33.56 -8.07 8.27
CA ARG A 115 34.73 -7.31 7.78
C ARG A 115 34.41 -5.86 7.44
N PHE A 116 33.15 -5.45 7.60
CA PHE A 116 32.62 -4.17 7.13
C PHE A 116 32.90 -2.98 8.06
N THR A 117 33.57 -3.15 9.20
CA THR A 117 33.70 -2.07 10.21
C THR A 117 35.11 -1.53 10.45
N ARG A 118 36.16 -1.91 9.68
CA ARG A 118 37.54 -1.49 10.03
C ARG A 118 38.37 -0.73 8.99
N ARG A 119 37.94 -0.57 7.74
CA ARG A 119 38.83 -0.01 6.69
C ARG A 119 38.29 1.14 5.83
N ARG A 120 37.09 1.67 6.09
CA ARG A 120 36.43 2.65 5.20
C ARG A 120 36.17 4.04 5.81
N PHE A 121 37.00 4.47 6.76
CA PHE A 121 36.90 5.83 7.31
C PHE A 121 37.69 6.90 6.51
N GLU A 122 38.41 6.52 5.45
CA GLU A 122 39.32 7.45 4.75
C GLU A 122 38.73 8.09 3.47
N ALA A 123 37.70 7.50 2.87
CA ALA A 123 37.17 7.93 1.57
C ALA A 123 36.11 9.07 1.63
N LEU A 124 35.69 9.51 2.82
CA LEU A 124 34.72 10.61 3.02
C LEU A 124 35.39 11.98 3.22
N SER A 125 36.69 12.10 2.95
CA SER A 125 37.48 13.32 3.20
C SER A 125 37.33 14.42 2.13
N GLY A 126 36.73 14.12 0.97
CA GLY A 126 36.66 15.04 -0.17
C GLY A 126 35.58 16.12 -0.12
N VAL A 127 34.44 15.84 0.53
CA VAL A 127 33.26 16.73 0.55
C VAL A 127 33.33 17.77 1.69
N LEU A 128 34.26 17.61 2.65
CA LEU A 128 34.34 18.46 3.84
C LEU A 128 35.45 19.52 3.78
N ARG A 129 35.57 20.28 2.68
CA ARG A 129 36.58 21.35 2.54
C ARG A 129 36.12 22.76 2.93
N TRP A 130 34.89 22.95 3.41
CA TRP A 130 34.39 24.26 3.88
C TRP A 130 34.37 24.46 5.41
N HIS A 131 34.80 23.47 6.22
CA HIS A 131 34.69 23.49 7.69
C HIS A 131 36.03 23.49 8.45
N ARG A 132 37.07 24.18 7.96
CA ARG A 132 38.41 24.20 8.60
C ARG A 132 38.58 25.17 9.79
N ARG A 133 37.53 25.91 10.19
CA ARG A 133 37.59 26.90 11.30
C ARG A 133 36.72 26.57 12.53
N LEU A 134 36.03 25.42 12.57
CA LEU A 134 35.12 25.07 13.66
C LEU A 134 35.72 24.00 14.60
N PRO A 135 35.45 24.09 15.92
CA PRO A 135 35.99 23.16 16.90
C PRO A 135 35.49 21.71 16.70
N LEU A 136 36.30 20.74 17.13
CA LEU A 136 36.15 19.31 16.80
C LEU A 136 34.77 18.73 17.15
N PHE A 137 34.15 19.18 18.24
CA PHE A 137 32.82 18.70 18.67
C PHE A 137 31.71 19.07 17.69
N ILE A 138 31.79 20.25 17.04
CA ILE A 138 30.82 20.68 16.01
C ILE A 138 30.98 19.84 14.74
N ARG A 139 32.19 19.39 14.42
CA ARG A 139 32.50 18.59 13.22
C ARG A 139 31.95 17.17 13.30
N VAL A 140 31.74 16.65 14.51
CA VAL A 140 31.13 15.32 14.73
C VAL A 140 29.62 15.45 14.96
N ALA A 141 29.18 16.45 15.73
CA ALA A 141 27.77 16.62 16.07
C ALA A 141 26.93 17.07 14.87
N LEU A 142 27.41 17.98 14.02
CA LEU A 142 26.65 18.53 12.90
C LEU A 142 26.21 17.48 11.86
N PRO A 143 27.09 16.59 11.33
CA PRO A 143 26.66 15.55 10.41
C PRO A 143 25.75 14.50 11.07
N ALA A 144 25.94 14.20 12.35
CA ALA A 144 25.04 13.31 13.09
C ALA A 144 23.62 13.92 13.24
N VAL A 145 23.53 15.22 13.53
CA VAL A 145 22.26 15.95 13.61
C VAL A 145 21.60 16.07 12.24
N LEU A 146 22.36 16.34 11.17
CA LEU A 146 21.84 16.38 9.80
C LEU A 146 21.37 15.01 9.33
N ALA A 147 22.12 13.94 9.61
CA ALA A 147 21.71 12.58 9.29
C ALA A 147 20.45 12.16 10.07
N ALA A 148 20.36 12.51 11.35
CA ALA A 148 19.17 12.29 12.16
C ALA A 148 17.97 13.09 11.64
N GLY A 149 18.18 14.34 11.20
CA GLY A 149 17.17 15.18 10.56
C GLY A 149 16.66 14.60 9.25
N ILE A 150 17.56 14.14 8.37
CA ILE A 150 17.21 13.48 7.11
C ILE A 150 16.45 12.17 7.38
N LEU A 151 16.93 11.33 8.31
CA LEU A 151 16.22 10.11 8.74
C LEU A 151 14.83 10.42 9.29
N PHE A 152 14.68 11.50 10.05
CA PHE A 152 13.38 11.92 10.57
C PHE A 152 12.44 12.39 9.46
N VAL A 153 12.94 13.16 8.48
CA VAL A 153 12.17 13.59 7.31
C VAL A 153 11.75 12.39 6.46
N ILE A 154 12.65 11.42 6.22
CA ILE A 154 12.35 10.18 5.52
C ILE A 154 11.32 9.36 6.31
N ALA A 155 11.54 9.17 7.61
CA ALA A 155 10.63 8.40 8.46
C ALA A 155 9.23 9.01 8.54
N ARG A 156 9.11 10.34 8.47
CA ARG A 156 7.84 11.08 8.43
C ARG A 156 7.17 11.01 7.06
N SER A 157 7.93 11.14 5.96
CA SER A 157 7.40 11.12 4.59
C SER A 157 7.01 9.72 4.13
N THR A 158 7.65 8.67 4.64
CA THR A 158 7.36 7.26 4.33
C THR A 158 6.35 6.61 5.29
N GLY A 159 5.82 7.37 6.26
CA GLY A 159 4.90 6.86 7.27
C GLY A 159 5.51 5.86 8.25
N TRP A 160 6.83 5.68 8.28
CA TRP A 160 7.50 4.70 9.14
C TRP A 160 7.15 4.88 10.63
N LEU A 161 7.04 6.13 11.09
CA LEU A 161 6.70 6.46 12.48
C LEU A 161 5.27 6.06 12.86
N ASP A 162 4.33 6.14 11.92
CA ASP A 162 2.91 5.90 12.16
C ASP A 162 2.48 4.46 11.84
N ARG A 163 3.32 3.70 11.12
CA ARG A 163 3.01 2.36 10.60
C ARG A 163 2.46 1.42 11.66
N GLY A 164 3.06 1.40 12.86
CA GLY A 164 2.62 0.52 13.95
C GLY A 164 1.20 0.85 14.44
N GLN A 165 0.91 2.14 14.70
CA GLN A 165 -0.40 2.58 15.16
C GLN A 165 -1.46 2.40 14.07
N TRP A 166 -1.12 2.75 12.83
CA TRP A 166 -1.99 2.58 11.68
C TRP A 166 -2.35 1.10 11.44
N ASN A 167 -1.36 0.20 11.45
CA ASN A 167 -1.62 -1.23 11.26
C ASN A 167 -2.51 -1.82 12.37
N LYS A 168 -2.31 -1.41 13.62
CA LYS A 168 -3.17 -1.82 14.74
C LYS A 168 -4.61 -1.32 14.56
N ALA A 169 -4.77 -0.08 14.13
CA ALA A 169 -6.09 0.49 13.87
C ALA A 169 -6.79 -0.19 12.69
N LEU A 170 -6.06 -0.49 11.61
CA LEU A 170 -6.58 -1.19 10.46
C LEU A 170 -6.99 -2.64 10.80
N ALA A 171 -6.23 -3.31 11.66
CA ALA A 171 -6.60 -4.63 12.17
C ALA A 171 -7.90 -4.59 12.99
N ASN A 172 -8.05 -3.61 13.88
CA ASN A 172 -9.29 -3.40 14.62
C ASN A 172 -10.46 -3.09 13.67
N TYR A 173 -10.28 -2.17 12.73
CA TYR A 173 -11.26 -1.83 11.70
C TYR A 173 -11.75 -3.07 10.96
N ARG A 174 -10.85 -3.92 10.46
CA ARG A 174 -11.20 -5.16 9.77
C ARG A 174 -11.97 -6.13 10.65
N GLY A 175 -11.58 -6.27 11.92
CA GLY A 175 -12.30 -7.09 12.89
C GLY A 175 -13.74 -6.60 13.12
N GLN A 176 -13.91 -5.29 13.26
CA GLN A 176 -15.23 -4.66 13.44
C GLN A 176 -16.11 -4.79 12.19
N VAL A 177 -15.53 -4.60 10.99
CA VAL A 177 -16.22 -4.80 9.70
C VAL A 177 -16.68 -6.26 9.56
N ALA A 178 -15.84 -7.24 9.93
CA ALA A 178 -16.20 -8.65 9.88
C ALA A 178 -17.37 -9.00 10.83
N LEU A 179 -17.51 -8.28 11.94
CA LEU A 179 -18.62 -8.41 12.88
C LEU A 179 -19.82 -7.51 12.55
N TYR A 180 -19.81 -6.83 11.39
CA TYR A 180 -20.84 -5.86 10.98
C TYR A 180 -21.01 -4.69 11.97
N GLN A 181 -19.99 -4.34 12.74
CA GLN A 181 -19.97 -3.26 13.72
C GLN A 181 -19.33 -1.99 13.12
N PHE A 182 -19.95 -1.43 12.08
CA PHE A 182 -19.36 -0.36 11.27
C PHE A 182 -19.18 0.97 12.01
N ALA A 183 -20.08 1.30 12.94
CA ALA A 183 -19.94 2.51 13.76
C ALA A 183 -18.68 2.47 14.64
N GLN A 184 -18.41 1.32 15.27
CA GLN A 184 -17.19 1.11 16.05
C GLN A 184 -15.94 1.09 15.16
N ALA A 185 -16.05 0.53 13.94
CA ALA A 185 -14.96 0.56 12.96
C ALA A 185 -14.59 2.01 12.57
N ALA A 186 -15.59 2.86 12.33
CA ALA A 186 -15.40 4.27 11.99
C ALA A 186 -14.72 5.03 13.14
N GLU A 187 -15.19 4.84 14.37
CA GLU A 187 -14.62 5.47 15.56
C GLU A 187 -13.18 5.03 15.80
N GLY A 188 -12.88 3.74 15.63
CA GLY A 188 -11.55 3.17 15.79
C GLY A 188 -10.52 3.80 14.84
N ILE A 189 -10.91 4.08 13.59
CA ILE A 189 -10.06 4.76 12.61
C ILE A 189 -9.96 6.27 12.90
N ARG A 190 -11.08 6.92 13.22
CA ARG A 190 -11.15 8.36 13.51
C ARG A 190 -10.21 8.75 14.67
N ASN A 191 -10.17 7.93 15.71
CA ASN A 191 -9.41 8.22 16.94
C ASN A 191 -7.89 7.96 16.83
N VAL A 192 -7.41 7.45 15.69
CA VAL A 192 -5.96 7.24 15.46
C VAL A 192 -5.23 8.58 15.39
N LYS A 193 -4.23 8.75 16.27
CA LYS A 193 -3.33 9.90 16.28
C LYS A 193 -2.16 9.65 15.33
N LEU A 194 -2.19 10.29 14.16
CA LEU A 194 -1.12 10.22 13.17
C LEU A 194 -0.16 11.40 13.37
N ILE A 195 1.14 11.14 13.35
CA ILE A 195 2.20 12.15 13.49
C ILE A 195 2.48 12.81 12.12
N GLY A 196 2.48 12.02 11.05
CA GLY A 196 2.76 12.42 9.67
C GLY A 196 1.51 12.59 8.80
N ALA A 197 1.71 13.12 7.59
CA ALA A 197 0.64 13.28 6.60
C ALA A 197 0.42 12.01 5.74
N TYR A 198 1.35 11.05 5.80
CA TYR A 198 1.38 9.89 4.90
C TYR A 198 0.09 9.07 4.91
N TYR A 199 -0.43 8.72 6.09
CA TYR A 199 -1.67 7.93 6.21
C TYR A 199 -2.95 8.78 6.24
N LYS A 200 -2.89 10.11 6.12
CA LYS A 200 -4.10 10.95 6.17
C LYS A 200 -5.11 10.58 5.07
N PRO A 201 -4.71 10.44 3.78
CA PRO A 201 -5.66 10.07 2.73
C PRO A 201 -6.28 8.68 2.99
N ALA A 202 -5.47 7.71 3.41
CA ALA A 202 -5.95 6.36 3.73
C ALA A 202 -6.93 6.36 4.91
N LYS A 203 -6.66 7.19 5.94
CA LYS A 203 -7.55 7.38 7.09
C LYS A 203 -8.90 7.96 6.65
N GLU A 204 -8.88 9.01 5.83
CA GLU A 204 -10.09 9.66 5.33
C GLU A 204 -10.94 8.70 4.48
N VAL A 205 -10.31 7.91 3.61
CA VAL A 205 -11.00 6.89 2.81
C VAL A 205 -11.63 5.82 3.71
N ALA A 206 -10.87 5.27 4.66
CA ALA A 206 -11.38 4.25 5.57
C ALA A 206 -12.54 4.77 6.44
N GLU A 207 -12.44 6.01 6.94
CA GLU A 207 -13.51 6.65 7.70
C GLU A 207 -14.78 6.83 6.85
N LYS A 208 -14.65 7.35 5.62
CA LYS A 208 -15.80 7.52 4.70
C LYS A 208 -16.46 6.18 4.39
N ARG A 209 -15.68 5.13 4.09
CA ARG A 209 -16.24 3.79 3.84
C ARG A 209 -17.00 3.25 5.05
N ALA A 210 -16.45 3.41 6.24
CA ALA A 210 -17.09 3.00 7.48
C ALA A 210 -18.44 3.70 7.70
N GLN A 211 -18.49 5.01 7.43
CA GLN A 211 -19.72 5.81 7.52
C GLN A 211 -20.78 5.30 6.55
N PHE A 212 -20.43 5.13 5.26
CA PHE A 212 -21.35 4.56 4.28
C PHE A 212 -21.88 3.18 4.67
N MET A 213 -21.03 2.31 5.23
CA MET A 213 -21.47 0.99 5.71
C MET A 213 -22.40 1.09 6.93
N SER A 214 -22.15 2.03 7.84
CA SER A 214 -23.04 2.26 8.97
C SER A 214 -24.42 2.77 8.54
N GLU A 215 -24.46 3.74 7.63
CA GLU A 215 -25.70 4.28 7.05
C GLU A 215 -26.47 3.20 6.27
N TRP A 216 -25.74 2.41 5.50
CA TRP A 216 -26.28 1.25 4.78
C TRP A 216 -26.94 0.24 5.74
N LYS A 217 -26.25 -0.15 6.81
CA LYS A 217 -26.77 -1.12 7.78
C LYS A 217 -28.04 -0.61 8.46
N ASN A 218 -28.06 0.66 8.87
CA ASN A 218 -29.24 1.29 9.45
C ASN A 218 -30.43 1.27 8.48
N THR A 219 -30.18 1.62 7.22
CA THR A 219 -31.21 1.59 6.17
C THR A 219 -31.75 0.18 5.94
N LEU A 220 -30.86 -0.82 5.92
CA LEU A 220 -31.24 -2.23 5.77
C LEU A 220 -32.06 -2.74 6.95
N ILE A 221 -31.69 -2.38 8.18
CA ILE A 221 -32.44 -2.71 9.39
C ILE A 221 -33.86 -2.15 9.30
N ASP A 222 -34.00 -0.88 8.91
CA ASP A 222 -35.30 -0.24 8.75
C ASP A 222 -36.15 -0.92 7.67
N ASP A 223 -35.55 -1.29 6.54
CA ASP A 223 -36.25 -1.97 5.45
C ASP A 223 -36.73 -3.37 5.87
N LEU A 224 -35.86 -4.14 6.54
CA LEU A 224 -36.20 -5.46 7.08
C LEU A 224 -37.32 -5.40 8.10
N ASN A 225 -37.33 -4.38 8.97
CA ASN A 225 -38.37 -4.20 9.98
C ASN A 225 -39.69 -3.69 9.39
N ARG A 226 -39.68 -3.00 8.25
CA ARG A 226 -40.89 -2.50 7.58
C ARG A 226 -41.55 -3.51 6.66
N ALA A 227 -40.77 -4.18 5.80
CA ALA A 227 -41.29 -5.01 4.72
C ALA A 227 -41.12 -6.51 4.95
N HIS A 228 -40.26 -6.90 5.90
CA HIS A 228 -39.77 -8.26 6.09
C HIS A 228 -39.10 -8.82 4.82
N PHE A 229 -38.41 -9.93 4.95
CA PHE A 229 -37.81 -10.63 3.81
C PHE A 229 -38.31 -12.06 3.79
N SER A 230 -38.80 -12.54 2.64
CA SER A 230 -39.43 -13.87 2.50
C SER A 230 -38.84 -14.66 1.33
N ARG A 231 -37.52 -14.86 1.34
CA ARG A 231 -36.84 -15.80 0.42
C ARG A 231 -35.94 -16.73 1.23
N ALA A 232 -35.61 -17.87 0.63
CA ALA A 232 -34.71 -18.84 1.23
C ALA A 232 -33.31 -18.24 1.42
N LEU A 233 -32.74 -18.46 2.60
CA LEU A 233 -31.40 -18.02 2.99
C LEU A 233 -30.69 -19.17 3.69
N ALA A 234 -29.38 -19.29 3.50
CA ALA A 234 -28.55 -20.23 4.23
C ALA A 234 -27.53 -19.48 5.09
N ASP A 235 -27.33 -19.94 6.33
CA ASP A 235 -26.21 -19.48 7.14
C ASP A 235 -24.89 -20.21 6.79
N SER A 236 -23.80 -19.78 7.40
CA SER A 236 -22.48 -20.37 7.25
C SER A 236 -22.39 -21.83 7.72
N SER A 237 -23.34 -22.31 8.53
CA SER A 237 -23.42 -23.70 9.00
C SER A 237 -24.26 -24.61 8.08
N GLY A 238 -24.93 -24.03 7.08
CA GLY A 238 -25.84 -24.71 6.16
C GLY A 238 -27.29 -24.76 6.64
N ALA A 239 -27.64 -24.12 7.76
CA ALA A 239 -29.01 -24.01 8.23
C ALA A 239 -29.83 -23.16 7.27
N GLN A 240 -31.03 -23.65 6.92
CA GLN A 240 -31.92 -23.02 5.96
C GLN A 240 -33.01 -22.22 6.66
N TYR A 241 -33.24 -21.02 6.19
CA TYR A 241 -34.26 -20.10 6.66
C TYR A 241 -35.16 -19.71 5.49
N THR A 242 -36.44 -19.43 5.78
CA THR A 242 -37.43 -19.02 4.78
C THR A 242 -37.58 -17.51 4.66
N GLY A 243 -36.85 -16.75 5.48
CA GLY A 243 -36.89 -15.29 5.48
C GLY A 243 -36.27 -14.64 6.71
N ILE A 244 -36.38 -13.31 6.78
CA ILE A 244 -35.98 -12.47 7.91
C ILE A 244 -37.23 -11.71 8.38
N VAL A 245 -37.53 -11.82 9.67
CA VAL A 245 -38.69 -11.19 10.31
C VAL A 245 -38.32 -9.80 10.81
N SER A 246 -37.18 -9.67 11.49
CA SER A 246 -36.72 -8.37 12.00
C SER A 246 -35.21 -8.35 12.11
N ALA A 247 -34.66 -7.15 12.23
CA ALA A 247 -33.24 -6.89 12.36
C ALA A 247 -32.99 -5.86 13.46
N THR A 248 -31.88 -6.05 14.18
CA THR A 248 -31.31 -5.08 15.12
C THR A 248 -29.84 -4.87 14.78
N ASP A 249 -29.18 -3.95 15.49
CA ASP A 249 -27.74 -3.76 15.30
C ASP A 249 -26.93 -5.03 15.68
N GLU A 250 -27.43 -5.82 16.62
CA GLU A 250 -26.75 -7.04 17.11
C GLU A 250 -26.99 -8.27 16.24
N GLY A 251 -28.17 -8.39 15.62
CA GLY A 251 -28.52 -9.60 14.89
C GLY A 251 -29.84 -9.55 14.14
N LEU A 252 -30.25 -10.74 13.70
CA LEU A 252 -31.38 -10.98 12.81
C LEU A 252 -32.31 -12.01 13.44
N THR A 253 -33.60 -11.75 13.36
CA THR A 253 -34.63 -12.74 13.68
C THR A 253 -35.06 -13.42 12.40
N MET A 254 -34.62 -14.66 12.22
CA MET A 254 -34.86 -15.47 11.03
C MET A 254 -36.18 -16.22 11.13
N LYS A 255 -36.82 -16.43 9.97
CA LYS A 255 -38.03 -17.22 9.83
C LYS A 255 -37.68 -18.66 9.45
N LEU A 256 -38.26 -19.62 10.15
CA LEU A 256 -38.22 -21.05 9.84
C LEU A 256 -39.62 -21.54 9.46
N PRO A 257 -39.75 -22.71 8.81
CA PRO A 257 -41.06 -23.29 8.51
C PRO A 257 -41.93 -23.51 9.77
N TYR A 258 -41.28 -23.73 10.92
CA TYR A 258 -41.92 -24.09 12.19
C TYR A 258 -41.67 -23.08 13.32
N GLY A 259 -41.14 -21.88 13.03
CA GLY A 259 -40.89 -20.88 14.07
C GLY A 259 -39.95 -19.76 13.65
N ILE A 260 -39.28 -19.17 14.64
CA ILE A 260 -38.26 -18.13 14.45
C ILE A 260 -36.99 -18.49 15.22
N ALA A 261 -35.84 -18.01 14.75
CA ALA A 261 -34.57 -18.15 15.45
C ALA A 261 -33.80 -16.84 15.39
N TRP A 262 -33.07 -16.52 16.45
CA TRP A 262 -32.17 -15.37 16.47
C TRP A 262 -30.76 -15.80 16.06
N ILE A 263 -30.14 -15.05 15.16
CA ILE A 263 -28.74 -15.23 14.74
C ILE A 263 -28.01 -13.89 14.72
N THR A 264 -26.68 -13.92 14.82
CA THR A 264 -25.84 -12.75 14.61
C THR A 264 -25.56 -12.52 13.12
N TRP A 265 -25.21 -11.28 12.74
CA TRP A 265 -24.95 -10.91 11.35
C TRP A 265 -23.82 -11.70 10.70
N ASP A 266 -22.78 -12.08 11.46
CA ASP A 266 -21.63 -12.86 10.98
C ASP A 266 -21.99 -14.28 10.53
N LYS A 267 -23.17 -14.79 10.92
CA LYS A 267 -23.65 -16.11 10.47
C LYS A 267 -24.14 -16.12 9.03
N LEU A 268 -24.54 -14.97 8.49
CA LEU A 268 -24.90 -14.88 7.08
C LEU A 268 -23.68 -14.50 6.25
N SER A 269 -23.53 -15.15 5.10
CA SER A 269 -22.46 -14.80 4.19
C SER A 269 -22.68 -13.37 3.64
N PRO A 270 -21.60 -12.62 3.35
CA PRO A 270 -21.72 -11.30 2.75
C PRO A 270 -22.50 -11.29 1.43
N LYS A 271 -22.49 -12.41 0.69
CA LYS A 271 -23.24 -12.57 -0.56
C LYS A 271 -24.75 -12.60 -0.31
N GLU A 272 -25.19 -13.34 0.70
CA GLU A 272 -26.61 -13.41 1.09
C GLU A 272 -27.10 -12.04 1.56
N ILE A 273 -26.34 -11.36 2.43
CA ILE A 273 -26.71 -10.03 2.93
C ILE A 273 -26.78 -9.01 1.79
N LEU A 274 -25.84 -9.05 0.84
CA LEU A 274 -25.90 -8.19 -0.34
C LEU A 274 -27.14 -8.49 -1.19
N ALA A 275 -27.51 -9.76 -1.38
CA ALA A 275 -28.70 -10.14 -2.13
C ALA A 275 -30.00 -9.66 -1.46
N VAL A 276 -30.08 -9.77 -0.12
CA VAL A 276 -31.17 -9.21 0.68
C VAL A 276 -31.24 -7.70 0.48
N SER A 277 -30.12 -6.99 0.63
CA SER A 277 -30.09 -5.52 0.47
C SER A 277 -30.49 -5.08 -0.94
N LYS A 278 -30.00 -5.75 -1.98
CA LYS A 278 -30.38 -5.50 -3.38
C LYS A 278 -31.88 -5.67 -3.63
N SER A 279 -32.54 -6.59 -2.92
CA SER A 279 -33.99 -6.84 -3.10
C SER A 279 -34.88 -5.66 -2.69
N PHE A 280 -34.36 -4.75 -1.85
CA PHE A 280 -35.06 -3.53 -1.42
C PHE A 280 -34.73 -2.30 -2.28
N ILE A 281 -33.92 -2.46 -3.34
CA ILE A 281 -33.64 -1.37 -4.27
C ILE A 281 -34.77 -1.30 -5.29
N ASP A 282 -35.62 -0.29 -5.19
CA ASP A 282 -36.56 0.08 -6.25
C ASP A 282 -35.83 0.98 -7.26
N PRO A 283 -35.65 0.56 -8.53
CA PRO A 283 -34.95 1.35 -9.55
C PRO A 283 -35.61 2.70 -9.86
N VAL A 284 -36.90 2.85 -9.56
CA VAL A 284 -37.67 4.07 -9.88
C VAL A 284 -37.66 5.07 -8.71
N ALA A 285 -37.27 4.63 -7.51
CA ALA A 285 -37.25 5.48 -6.33
C ALA A 285 -36.17 6.57 -6.42
N ARG A 286 -36.49 7.77 -5.91
CA ARG A 286 -35.57 8.93 -5.89
C ARG A 286 -34.22 8.65 -5.19
N GLY A 287 -34.19 7.69 -4.26
CA GLY A 287 -33.00 7.27 -3.52
C GLY A 287 -32.32 6.00 -4.06
N ALA A 288 -32.71 5.51 -5.23
CA ALA A 288 -32.17 4.27 -5.80
C ALA A 288 -30.65 4.32 -5.98
N ALA A 289 -30.14 5.45 -6.47
CA ALA A 289 -28.71 5.67 -6.68
C ALA A 289 -27.91 5.58 -5.37
N ASP A 290 -28.43 6.17 -4.28
CA ASP A 290 -27.78 6.18 -2.98
C ASP A 290 -27.74 4.76 -2.39
N ARG A 291 -28.84 4.02 -2.55
CA ARG A 291 -28.91 2.61 -2.13
C ARG A 291 -27.95 1.72 -2.93
N GLN A 292 -27.87 1.92 -4.24
CA GLN A 292 -26.91 1.22 -5.10
C GLN A 292 -25.47 1.53 -4.70
N TRP A 293 -25.17 2.79 -4.41
CA TRP A 293 -23.86 3.23 -3.95
C TRP A 293 -23.45 2.57 -2.63
N SER A 294 -24.34 2.61 -1.62
CA SER A 294 -24.13 1.94 -0.35
C SER A 294 -23.88 0.43 -0.50
N CYS A 295 -24.64 -0.23 -1.37
CA CYS A 295 -24.42 -1.65 -1.68
C CYS A 295 -23.08 -1.89 -2.38
N ALA A 296 -22.62 -0.96 -3.23
CA ALA A 296 -21.32 -1.05 -3.90
C ALA A 296 -20.17 -0.97 -2.90
N VAL A 297 -20.25 -0.04 -1.93
CA VAL A 297 -19.26 0.09 -0.84
C VAL A 297 -19.19 -1.21 -0.04
N PHE A 298 -20.34 -1.76 0.38
CA PHE A 298 -20.39 -3.02 1.11
C PHE A 298 -19.82 -4.20 0.29
N ALA A 299 -20.18 -4.30 -0.98
CA ALA A 299 -19.66 -5.33 -1.88
C ALA A 299 -18.13 -5.24 -2.02
N SER A 300 -17.58 -4.04 -2.12
CA SER A 300 -16.13 -3.84 -2.20
C SER A 300 -15.41 -4.23 -0.91
N GLU A 301 -15.94 -3.87 0.25
CA GLU A 301 -15.31 -4.19 1.55
C GLU A 301 -15.37 -5.69 1.85
N THR A 302 -16.36 -6.40 1.30
CA THR A 302 -16.55 -7.85 1.49
C THR A 302 -15.92 -8.71 0.38
N GLY A 303 -15.17 -8.11 -0.54
CA GLY A 303 -14.45 -8.81 -1.60
C GLY A 303 -15.28 -9.21 -2.82
N GLN A 304 -16.51 -8.72 -2.94
CA GLN A 304 -17.39 -8.93 -4.09
C GLN A 304 -17.15 -7.85 -5.16
N THR A 305 -15.94 -7.85 -5.74
CA THR A 305 -15.43 -6.77 -6.62
C THR A 305 -16.29 -6.51 -7.86
N GLU A 306 -16.75 -7.57 -8.54
CA GLU A 306 -17.58 -7.43 -9.74
C GLU A 306 -18.95 -6.82 -9.42
N ALA A 307 -19.61 -7.32 -8.36
CA ALA A 307 -20.88 -6.78 -7.90
C ALA A 307 -20.74 -5.33 -7.40
N ALA A 308 -19.60 -4.98 -6.78
CA ALA A 308 -19.29 -3.62 -6.38
C ALA A 308 -19.19 -2.68 -7.59
N ARG A 309 -18.51 -3.13 -8.65
CA ARG A 309 -18.36 -2.36 -9.89
C ARG A 309 -19.68 -2.06 -10.55
N GLU A 310 -20.49 -3.08 -10.79
CA GLU A 310 -21.79 -2.92 -11.45
C GLU A 310 -22.70 -1.93 -10.69
N LEU A 311 -22.74 -2.05 -9.36
CA LEU A 311 -23.55 -1.19 -8.51
C LEU A 311 -23.00 0.25 -8.47
N ALA A 312 -21.69 0.43 -8.37
CA ALA A 312 -21.06 1.75 -8.37
C ALA A 312 -21.29 2.48 -9.69
N GLU A 313 -21.15 1.78 -10.83
CA GLU A 313 -21.41 2.33 -12.16
C GLU A 313 -22.89 2.65 -12.38
N ALA A 314 -23.81 1.82 -11.88
CA ALA A 314 -25.24 2.10 -11.92
C ALA A 314 -25.58 3.37 -11.11
N ALA A 315 -25.03 3.48 -9.90
CA ALA A 315 -25.22 4.65 -9.04
C ALA A 315 -24.63 5.92 -9.67
N ALA A 316 -23.42 5.84 -10.24
CA ALA A 316 -22.76 6.99 -10.88
C ALA A 316 -23.46 7.46 -12.17
N ARG A 317 -24.10 6.54 -12.90
CA ARG A 317 -24.97 6.90 -14.05
C ARG A 317 -26.20 7.69 -13.62
N ALA A 318 -26.76 7.38 -12.46
CA ALA A 318 -27.93 8.08 -11.93
C ALA A 318 -27.56 9.38 -11.18
N LYS A 319 -26.40 9.42 -10.51
CA LYS A 319 -25.87 10.59 -9.78
C LYS A 319 -24.39 10.81 -10.11
N PRO A 320 -24.06 11.82 -10.94
CA PRO A 320 -22.67 12.09 -11.35
C PRO A 320 -21.70 12.41 -10.22
N GLU A 321 -22.18 12.90 -9.07
CA GLU A 321 -21.37 13.19 -7.87
C GLU A 321 -20.58 11.98 -7.37
N TYR A 322 -21.08 10.77 -7.63
CA TYR A 322 -20.39 9.54 -7.25
C TYR A 322 -19.23 9.18 -8.18
N MET A 323 -19.19 9.74 -9.39
CA MET A 323 -18.15 9.43 -10.37
C MET A 323 -16.75 9.85 -9.90
N GLU A 324 -16.64 11.01 -9.25
CA GLU A 324 -15.39 11.47 -8.63
C GLU A 324 -14.97 10.57 -7.47
N GLN A 325 -15.95 10.10 -6.69
CA GLN A 325 -15.74 9.25 -5.53
C GLN A 325 -15.35 7.81 -5.89
N ILE A 326 -15.62 7.34 -7.11
CA ILE A 326 -15.26 5.98 -7.54
C ILE A 326 -13.75 5.77 -7.45
N SER A 327 -12.98 6.73 -7.97
CA SER A 327 -11.51 6.67 -7.99
C SER A 327 -10.89 6.63 -6.59
N VAL A 328 -11.55 7.28 -5.63
CA VAL A 328 -11.09 7.44 -4.25
C VAL A 328 -11.51 6.25 -3.39
N LEU A 329 -12.77 5.82 -3.51
CA LEU A 329 -13.33 4.74 -2.67
C LEU A 329 -13.10 3.36 -3.25
N PHE A 330 -12.67 3.22 -4.51
CA PHE A 330 -12.42 1.92 -5.14
C PHE A 330 -11.13 1.91 -5.97
N PRO A 331 -9.96 2.07 -5.32
CA PRO A 331 -8.67 2.00 -5.99
C PRO A 331 -8.44 0.55 -6.46
N GLY A 332 -8.68 0.30 -7.75
CA GLY A 332 -8.66 -1.04 -8.35
C GLY A 332 -9.79 -1.28 -9.36
N MET A 333 -10.86 -0.46 -9.35
CA MET A 333 -11.92 -0.52 -10.36
C MET A 333 -11.62 0.28 -11.63
N SER A 334 -10.54 1.07 -11.65
CA SER A 334 -10.13 1.87 -12.82
C SER A 334 -9.38 1.09 -13.90
N GLN A 335 -9.10 -0.19 -13.68
CA GLN A 335 -8.58 -1.07 -14.74
C GLN A 335 -9.76 -1.83 -15.35
N ALA A 336 -10.41 -1.20 -16.33
CA ALA A 336 -11.13 -1.94 -17.35
C ALA A 336 -10.10 -2.63 -18.28
N PRO A 337 -10.43 -3.81 -18.85
CA PRO A 337 -9.51 -4.58 -19.70
C PRO A 337 -9.08 -3.86 -20.98
#